data_AF-A0A7J9K4X3-F1
#
_entry.id   AF-A0A7J9K4X3-F1
#
_cell.length_a   1.000
_cell.length_b   1.000
_cell.length_c   1.000
_cell.angle_alpha   90.00
_cell.angle_beta   90.00
_cell.angle_gamma   90.00
#
_symmetry.space_group_name_H-M   'P 1'
#
loop_
_entity.id
_entity.type
_entity.pdbx_description
1 polymer ?
#
loop_
_entity_poly.entity_id
_entity_poly.type
_entity_poly.pdbx_seq_one_letter_code
_entity_poly.pdbx_strand_id
1 'polypeptide(L)'
;MLKEQHEENNIPVFCPGLTDGSLGDMLYFHSFRNPGLIIDVVQADIRAMNGEAVHASPRKTGMIILGGGLPKHHICNANMMRNGADYAVYINTAQEYDGSDSGARPDEAVSWGKIRGSAKTVKVHCDATIAFPLLVAETFAS
;
A
#
# COMPACT_ATOMS: atom_id res chain seq x y z
N MET A 1 -21.16 0.75 6.44
CA MET A 1 -20.83 -0.48 5.69
C MET A 1 -19.32 -0.72 5.53
N LEU A 2 -18.55 0.01 4.71
CA LEU A 2 -17.08 -0.24 4.61
C LEU A 2 -16.27 0.23 5.83
N LYS A 3 -16.62 1.37 6.44
CA LYS A 3 -15.94 1.88 7.66
C LYS A 3 -16.06 0.91 8.84
N GLU A 4 -17.19 0.22 8.96
CA GLU A 4 -17.43 -0.74 10.06
C GLU A 4 -16.57 -1.99 9.93
N GLN A 5 -16.33 -2.48 8.71
CA GLN A 5 -15.66 -3.78 8.52
C GLN A 5 -14.17 -3.77 8.93
N HIS A 6 -13.42 -2.70 8.63
CA HIS A 6 -12.00 -2.68 9.01
C HIS A 6 -11.83 -2.47 10.53
N GLU A 7 -12.71 -1.69 11.15
CA GLU A 7 -12.72 -1.47 12.60
C GLU A 7 -13.12 -2.75 13.34
N GLU A 8 -14.21 -3.39 12.92
CA GLU A 8 -14.69 -4.67 13.49
C GLU A 8 -13.63 -5.78 13.41
N ASN A 9 -12.85 -5.81 12.31
CA ASN A 9 -11.83 -6.83 12.08
C ASN A 9 -10.41 -6.40 12.49
N ASN A 10 -10.25 -5.23 13.11
CA ASN A 10 -8.94 -4.69 13.53
C ASN A 10 -7.90 -4.61 12.40
N ILE A 11 -8.32 -4.18 11.22
CA ILE A 11 -7.44 -3.98 10.06
C ILE A 11 -6.98 -2.51 10.04
N PRO A 12 -5.68 -2.22 10.25
CA PRO A 12 -5.18 -0.85 10.23
C PRO A 12 -5.21 -0.27 8.82
N VAL A 13 -5.51 1.03 8.73
CA VAL A 13 -5.53 1.79 7.47
C VAL A 13 -4.47 2.89 7.56
N PHE A 14 -3.55 2.88 6.59
CA PHE A 14 -2.45 3.84 6.49
C PHE A 14 -2.66 4.76 5.28
N CYS A 15 -2.54 6.07 5.49
CA CYS A 15 -2.69 7.09 4.46
C CYS A 15 -1.76 8.29 4.76
N PRO A 16 -0.46 8.21 4.46
CA PRO A 16 0.47 9.31 4.72
C PRO A 16 0.13 10.59 3.93
N GLY A 17 -0.64 10.47 2.84
CA GLY A 17 -1.17 11.59 2.05
C GLY A 17 -2.57 12.04 2.47
N LEU A 18 -2.98 11.86 3.73
CA LEU A 18 -4.35 12.11 4.22
C LEU A 18 -4.92 13.50 3.88
N THR A 19 -4.05 14.50 3.79
CA THR A 19 -4.43 15.89 3.52
C THR A 19 -4.64 16.20 2.04
N ASP A 20 -4.26 15.30 1.13
CA ASP A 20 -4.36 15.51 -0.32
C ASP A 20 -5.71 15.01 -0.85
N GLY A 21 -6.78 15.70 -0.49
CA GLY A 21 -8.14 15.39 -0.92
C GLY A 21 -9.21 16.18 -0.16
N SER A 22 -10.48 15.88 -0.39
CA SER A 22 -11.60 16.62 0.20
C SER A 22 -11.62 16.61 1.74
N LEU A 23 -11.06 15.57 2.37
CA LEU A 23 -10.85 15.57 3.82
C LEU A 23 -9.86 16.66 4.24
N GLY A 24 -8.79 16.86 3.47
CA GLY A 24 -7.84 17.96 3.65
C GLY A 24 -8.51 19.33 3.62
N ASP A 25 -9.43 19.57 2.68
CA ASP A 25 -10.21 20.82 2.62
C ASP A 25 -11.00 21.04 3.91
N MET A 26 -11.63 19.98 4.42
CA MET A 26 -12.38 20.05 5.68
C MET A 26 -11.48 20.29 6.88
N LEU A 27 -10.28 19.70 6.92
CA LEU A 27 -9.27 19.96 7.96
C LEU A 27 -8.79 21.42 7.90
N TYR A 28 -8.58 21.95 6.70
CA TYR A 28 -8.24 23.35 6.48
C TYR A 28 -9.34 24.29 7.01
N PHE A 29 -10.60 24.08 6.61
CA PHE A 29 -11.70 24.90 7.13
C PHE A 29 -11.89 24.77 8.64
N HIS A 30 -11.70 23.56 9.19
CA HIS A 30 -11.76 23.31 10.62
C HIS A 30 -10.70 24.09 11.38
N SER A 31 -9.48 24.22 10.83
CA SER A 31 -8.36 24.89 11.49
C SER A 31 -8.62 26.37 11.83
N PHE A 32 -9.46 27.06 11.05
CA PHE A 32 -9.86 28.45 11.35
C PHE A 32 -10.84 28.55 12.51
N ARG A 33 -11.68 27.52 12.70
CA ARG A 33 -12.72 27.51 13.74
C ARG A 33 -12.23 26.89 15.03
N ASN A 34 -11.35 25.89 14.93
CA ASN A 34 -10.82 25.12 16.03
C ASN A 34 -9.36 24.74 15.73
N PRO A 35 -8.42 25.68 15.97
CA PRO A 35 -7.01 25.43 15.73
C PRO A 35 -6.46 24.38 16.72
N GLY A 36 -5.40 23.68 16.32
CA GLY A 36 -4.66 22.76 17.20
C GLY A 36 -4.74 21.29 16.84
N LEU A 37 -5.53 20.90 15.82
CA LEU A 37 -5.45 19.54 15.27
C LEU A 37 -4.07 19.33 14.61
N ILE A 38 -3.37 18.28 15.03
CA ILE A 38 -2.07 17.88 14.49
C ILE A 38 -2.20 16.47 13.93
N ILE A 39 -1.76 16.28 12.69
CA ILE A 39 -1.69 14.97 12.04
C ILE A 39 -0.23 14.52 12.05
N ASP A 40 0.07 13.49 12.84
CA ASP A 40 1.42 12.92 12.96
C ASP A 40 1.57 11.68 12.08
N VAL A 41 2.11 11.89 10.87
CA VAL A 41 2.40 10.82 9.90
C VAL A 41 3.61 9.95 10.29
N VAL A 42 4.42 10.36 11.26
CA VAL A 42 5.59 9.58 11.69
C VAL A 42 5.14 8.42 12.58
N GLN A 43 4.36 8.71 13.62
CA GLN A 43 3.90 7.68 14.55
C GLN A 43 2.73 6.87 14.01
N ALA A 44 1.72 7.54 13.44
CA ALA A 44 0.46 6.89 13.05
C ALA A 44 0.56 6.11 11.72
N ASP A 45 1.47 6.51 10.83
CA ASP A 45 1.64 5.89 9.52
C ASP A 45 2.97 5.13 9.41
N ILE A 46 4.10 5.85 9.24
CA ILE A 46 5.38 5.21 8.89
C ILE A 46 5.83 4.20 9.94
N ARG A 47 5.83 4.58 11.22
CA ARG A 47 6.29 3.68 12.30
C ARG A 47 5.35 2.50 12.47
N ALA A 48 4.04 2.73 12.44
CA ALA A 48 3.03 1.70 12.61
C ALA A 48 3.07 0.68 11.45
N MET A 49 3.02 1.14 10.20
CA MET A 49 3.06 0.28 9.02
C MET A 49 4.40 -0.50 8.91
N ASN A 50 5.54 0.16 9.14
CA ASN A 50 6.83 -0.55 9.17
C ASN A 50 6.85 -1.59 10.29
N GLY A 51 6.25 -1.27 11.44
CA GLY A 51 6.05 -2.19 12.55
C GLY A 51 5.28 -3.44 12.13
N GLU A 52 4.15 -3.30 11.43
CA GLU A 52 3.38 -4.45 10.92
C GLU A 52 4.24 -5.38 10.06
N ALA A 53 5.05 -4.83 9.17
CA ALA A 53 5.94 -5.63 8.31
C ALA A 53 7.06 -6.31 9.11
N VAL A 54 7.75 -5.59 10.00
CA VAL A 54 8.85 -6.13 10.81
C VAL A 54 8.35 -7.26 11.72
N HIS A 55 7.25 -7.03 12.44
CA HIS A 55 6.65 -7.98 13.37
C HIS A 55 5.91 -9.14 12.68
N ALA A 56 5.78 -9.11 11.34
CA ALA A 56 5.27 -10.26 10.61
C ALA A 56 6.19 -11.49 10.75
N SER A 57 7.50 -11.30 10.94
CA SER A 57 8.46 -12.40 11.09
C SER A 57 8.14 -13.27 12.32
N PRO A 58 8.16 -14.62 12.21
CA PRO A 58 8.66 -15.44 11.09
C PRO A 58 7.62 -15.76 10.01
N ARG A 59 6.41 -15.18 10.05
CA ARG A 59 5.40 -15.36 9.00
C ARG A 59 5.83 -14.66 7.71
N LYS A 60 5.23 -15.11 6.61
CA LYS A 60 5.41 -14.51 5.28
C LYS A 60 4.53 -13.27 5.12
N THR A 61 4.97 -12.33 4.29
CA THR A 61 4.14 -11.19 3.85
C THR A 61 3.83 -11.30 2.37
N GLY A 62 2.61 -10.93 1.98
CA GLY A 62 2.17 -10.81 0.60
C GLY A 62 1.66 -9.41 0.33
N MET A 63 1.96 -8.87 -0.85
CA MET A 63 1.49 -7.56 -1.31
C MET A 63 0.53 -7.75 -2.48
N ILE A 64 -0.67 -7.18 -2.40
CA ILE A 64 -1.57 -6.99 -3.54
C ILE A 64 -1.74 -5.49 -3.72
N ILE A 65 -1.23 -4.95 -4.82
CA ILE A 65 -1.18 -3.51 -5.07
C ILE A 65 -1.97 -3.20 -6.33
N LEU A 66 -3.02 -2.40 -6.16
CA LEU A 66 -3.87 -1.90 -7.25
C LEU A 66 -3.42 -0.47 -7.58
N GLY A 67 -2.91 -0.26 -8.79
CA GLY A 67 -2.34 1.02 -9.22
C GLY A 67 -0.85 1.20 -8.87
N GLY A 68 -0.47 2.46 -8.60
CA GLY A 68 0.91 2.87 -8.35
C GLY A 68 1.00 3.95 -7.27
N GLY A 69 1.94 4.87 -7.42
CA GLY A 69 2.08 6.07 -6.57
C GLY A 69 2.43 5.77 -5.12
N LEU A 70 1.95 6.65 -4.22
CA LEU A 70 2.26 6.61 -2.80
C LEU A 70 1.91 5.27 -2.14
N PRO A 71 0.72 4.65 -2.35
CA PRO A 71 0.40 3.35 -1.74
C PRO A 71 1.37 2.24 -2.15
N LYS A 72 1.73 2.17 -3.45
CA LYS A 72 2.70 1.17 -3.94
C LYS A 72 4.03 1.31 -3.21
N HIS A 73 4.60 2.51 -3.23
CA HIS A 73 5.90 2.76 -2.63
C HIS A 73 5.88 2.53 -1.11
N HIS A 74 4.85 3.00 -0.40
CA HIS A 74 4.74 2.90 1.04
C HIS A 74 4.71 1.43 1.51
N ILE A 75 3.86 0.60 0.89
CA ILE A 75 3.75 -0.84 1.20
C ILE A 75 5.06 -1.58 0.91
N CYS A 76 5.71 -1.27 -0.23
CA CYS A 76 6.99 -1.88 -0.60
C CYS A 76 8.10 -1.48 0.38
N ASN A 77 8.15 -0.21 0.78
CA ASN A 77 9.16 0.31 1.70
C ASN A 77 9.00 -0.27 3.11
N ALA A 78 7.77 -0.55 3.57
CA ALA A 78 7.53 -1.30 4.81
C ALA A 78 8.17 -2.69 4.75
N ASN A 79 7.98 -3.40 3.64
CA ASN A 79 8.52 -4.74 3.46
C ASN A 79 10.05 -4.75 3.29
N MET A 80 10.66 -3.65 2.85
CA MET A 80 12.11 -3.49 2.87
C MET A 80 12.69 -3.66 4.30
N MET A 81 11.97 -3.19 5.33
CA MET A 81 12.39 -3.29 6.73
C MET A 81 12.44 -4.73 7.26
N ARG A 82 11.84 -5.69 6.55
CA ARG A 82 11.91 -7.12 6.85
C ARG A 82 12.71 -7.92 5.80
N ASN A 83 13.58 -7.26 5.04
CA ASN A 83 14.35 -7.83 3.93
C ASN A 83 13.48 -8.40 2.80
N GLY A 84 12.37 -7.73 2.53
CA GLY A 84 11.52 -7.95 1.36
C GLY A 84 10.29 -8.80 1.62
N ALA A 85 9.26 -8.59 0.81
CA ALA A 85 8.04 -9.40 0.79
C ALA A 85 8.27 -10.79 0.15
N ASP A 86 7.45 -11.77 0.53
CA ASP A 86 7.52 -13.15 0.04
C ASP A 86 6.67 -13.38 -1.22
N TYR A 87 5.63 -12.56 -1.41
CA TYR A 87 4.74 -12.59 -2.57
C TYR A 87 4.35 -11.16 -3.00
N ALA A 88 4.22 -10.91 -4.30
CA ALA A 88 3.73 -9.63 -4.80
C ALA A 88 2.87 -9.77 -6.06
N VAL A 89 1.70 -9.15 -6.05
CA VAL A 89 0.81 -9.00 -7.20
C VAL A 89 0.60 -7.52 -7.44
N TYR A 90 1.03 -7.02 -8.60
CA TYR A 90 0.76 -5.66 -9.05
C TYR A 90 -0.28 -5.68 -10.15
N ILE A 91 -1.33 -4.88 -10.03
CA ILE A 91 -2.32 -4.66 -11.09
C ILE A 91 -2.32 -3.17 -11.39
N ASN A 92 -1.69 -2.76 -12.50
CA ASN A 92 -1.65 -1.35 -12.89
C ASN A 92 -1.46 -1.17 -14.39
N THR A 93 -1.69 0.07 -14.84
CA THR A 93 -1.58 0.47 -16.25
C THR A 93 -0.26 1.17 -16.57
N ALA A 94 0.57 1.45 -15.56
CA ALA A 94 1.80 2.22 -15.68
C ALA A 94 2.91 1.43 -16.40
N GLN A 95 3.73 2.15 -17.15
CA GLN A 95 4.76 1.61 -18.02
C GLN A 95 6.15 1.99 -17.52
N GLU A 96 7.15 1.15 -17.78
CA GLU A 96 8.50 1.31 -17.23
C GLU A 96 9.34 2.41 -17.89
N TYR A 97 8.96 2.86 -19.09
CA TYR A 97 9.82 3.74 -19.91
C TYR A 97 10.04 5.13 -19.31
N ASP A 98 9.17 5.58 -18.41
CA ASP A 98 9.27 6.89 -17.75
C ASP A 98 10.13 6.86 -16.47
N GLY A 99 10.61 5.68 -16.07
CA GLY A 99 11.44 5.51 -14.87
C GLY A 99 10.69 5.78 -13.56
N SER A 100 9.35 5.79 -13.57
CA SER A 100 8.54 6.02 -12.38
C SER A 100 8.46 4.78 -11.48
N ASP A 101 8.37 4.99 -10.15
CA ASP A 101 8.07 3.89 -9.22
C ASP A 101 6.73 3.21 -9.60
N SER A 102 5.73 3.98 -10.03
CA SER A 102 4.44 3.43 -10.50
C SER A 102 4.60 2.42 -11.63
N GLY A 103 5.46 2.73 -12.61
CA GLY A 103 5.74 1.92 -13.79
C GLY A 103 6.70 0.76 -13.55
N ALA A 104 7.51 0.82 -12.50
CA ALA A 104 8.55 -0.15 -12.18
C ALA A 104 8.06 -1.61 -12.18
N ARG A 105 8.87 -2.51 -12.73
CA ARG A 105 8.66 -3.96 -12.66
C ARG A 105 8.92 -4.47 -11.24
N PRO A 106 8.33 -5.62 -10.82
CA PRO A 106 8.66 -6.24 -9.54
C PRO A 106 10.17 -6.48 -9.34
N ASP A 107 10.91 -6.76 -10.42
CA ASP A 107 12.37 -6.98 -10.38
C ASP A 107 13.14 -5.73 -9.92
N GLU A 108 12.63 -4.53 -10.18
CA GLU A 108 13.22 -3.32 -9.62
C GLU A 108 13.05 -3.31 -8.10
N ALA A 109 11.88 -3.67 -7.58
CA ALA A 109 11.66 -3.76 -6.13
C ALA A 109 12.53 -4.84 -5.47
N VAL A 110 12.94 -5.88 -6.20
CA VAL A 110 13.92 -6.88 -5.73
C VAL A 110 15.31 -6.25 -5.55
N SER A 111 15.75 -5.37 -6.46
CA SER A 111 17.08 -4.74 -6.37
C SER A 111 17.25 -3.86 -5.12
N TRP A 112 16.14 -3.29 -4.64
CA TRP A 112 16.09 -2.49 -3.41
C TRP A 112 15.87 -3.33 -2.13
N GLY A 113 15.64 -4.64 -2.25
CA GLY A 113 15.27 -5.49 -1.12
C GLY A 113 13.84 -5.23 -0.59
N LYS A 114 12.99 -4.52 -1.34
CA LYS A 114 11.55 -4.35 -1.06
C LYS A 114 10.78 -5.66 -1.31
N ILE A 115 11.27 -6.48 -2.23
CA ILE A 115 10.83 -7.86 -2.50
C ILE A 115 12.03 -8.81 -2.35
N ARG A 116 11.81 -10.02 -1.82
CA ARG A 116 12.86 -11.04 -1.73
C ARG A 116 13.24 -11.57 -3.11
N GLY A 117 14.52 -11.87 -3.33
CA GLY A 117 14.97 -12.51 -4.58
C GLY A 117 14.35 -13.89 -4.84
N SER A 118 13.84 -14.57 -3.80
CA SER A 118 13.12 -15.85 -3.90
C SER A 118 11.59 -15.72 -3.96
N ALA A 119 11.06 -14.49 -4.00
CA ALA A 119 9.63 -14.25 -3.97
C ALA A 119 8.95 -14.70 -5.28
N LYS A 120 7.66 -15.03 -5.19
CA LYS A 120 6.81 -15.19 -6.38
C LYS A 120 6.11 -13.87 -6.67
N THR A 121 6.37 -13.31 -7.83
CA THR A 121 5.85 -11.99 -8.21
C THR A 121 5.14 -12.04 -9.55
N VAL A 122 4.15 -11.16 -9.73
CA VAL A 122 3.49 -10.94 -11.02
C VAL A 122 3.05 -9.49 -11.14
N LYS A 123 3.19 -8.92 -12.35
CA LYS A 123 2.59 -7.65 -12.74
C LYS A 123 1.59 -7.90 -13.86
N VAL A 124 0.34 -7.54 -13.62
CA VAL A 124 -0.75 -7.58 -14.60
C VAL A 124 -0.92 -6.17 -15.15
N HIS A 125 -0.60 -6.00 -16.44
CA HIS A 125 -0.81 -4.74 -17.15
C HIS A 125 -2.28 -4.62 -17.55
N CYS A 126 -3.12 -4.19 -16.62
CA CYS A 126 -4.56 -4.08 -16.80
C CYS A 126 -5.15 -3.01 -15.87
N ASP A 127 -6.33 -2.49 -16.24
CA ASP A 127 -7.13 -1.69 -15.33
C ASP A 127 -7.61 -2.56 -14.15
N ALA A 128 -7.46 -2.06 -12.92
CA ALA A 128 -7.85 -2.78 -11.72
C ALA A 128 -9.36 -3.09 -11.68
N THR A 129 -10.20 -2.24 -12.28
CA THR A 129 -11.66 -2.47 -12.33
C THR A 129 -12.04 -3.69 -13.16
N ILE A 130 -11.16 -4.14 -14.07
CA ILE A 130 -11.34 -5.37 -14.86
C ILE A 130 -10.73 -6.55 -14.13
N ALA A 131 -9.45 -6.46 -13.77
CA ALA A 131 -8.69 -7.59 -13.26
C ALA A 131 -9.00 -7.95 -11.80
N PHE A 132 -9.25 -6.95 -10.94
CA PHE A 132 -9.41 -7.19 -9.51
C PHE A 132 -10.68 -7.96 -9.14
N PRO A 133 -11.87 -7.67 -9.72
CA PRO A 133 -13.05 -8.48 -9.45
C PRO A 133 -12.88 -9.96 -9.84
N LEU A 134 -12.22 -10.24 -10.97
CA LEU A 134 -11.91 -11.60 -11.41
C LEU A 134 -10.91 -12.28 -10.46
N LEU A 135 -9.87 -11.57 -10.03
CA LEU A 135 -8.92 -12.08 -9.04
C LEU A 135 -9.65 -12.47 -7.75
N VAL A 136 -10.53 -11.59 -7.23
CA VAL A 136 -11.29 -11.86 -6.00
C VAL A 136 -12.20 -13.08 -6.16
N ALA A 137 -12.91 -13.18 -7.29
CA ALA A 137 -13.81 -14.30 -7.59
C ALA A 137 -13.09 -15.65 -7.59
N GLU A 138 -11.89 -15.72 -8.18
CA GLU A 138 -11.12 -16.96 -8.34
C GLU A 138 -10.14 -17.24 -7.19
N THR A 139 -10.14 -16.42 -6.13
CA THR A 139 -9.20 -16.62 -5.00
C THR A 139 -9.81 -16.41 -3.61
N PHE A 140 -10.42 -15.25 -3.33
CA PHE A 140 -10.92 -14.92 -2.00
C PHE A 140 -12.37 -15.34 -1.78
N ALA A 141 -13.17 -15.37 -2.86
CA ALA A 141 -14.58 -15.76 -2.82
C ALA A 141 -14.84 -17.22 -3.20
N SER A 142 -13.78 -17.95 -3.60
CA SER A 142 -13.81 -19.36 -4.02
C SER A 142 -13.80 -20.34 -2.86
#